data_AF-A0AAW1XXS6-F1
#
_entry.id   AF-A0AAW1XXS6-F1
#
_cell.length_a   1.000
_cell.length_b   1.000
_cell.length_c   1.000
_cell.angle_alpha   90.00
_cell.angle_beta   90.00
_cell.angle_gamma   90.00
#
_symmetry.space_group_name_H-M   'P 1'
#
loop_
_entity.id
_entity.type
_entity.pdbx_description
1 polymer ?
#
loop_
_entity_poly.entity_id
_entity_poly.type
_entity_poly.pdbx_seq_one_letter_code
_entity_poly.pdbx_strand_id
1 'polypeptide(L)'
;MREAAQWRKLQGISVEGDEELLAADIGGGKAARKREEWMTKLPPERKHGMSAMQSTRFSRSTRQGRGDTSGWTDAPSERARKAKMDYLQAYNVAASLASNEEERRKRSLDAELLDSYNKEKRSKSLLQKHQEEIRASRLKRKSKQHVEKEEDWVGKHPWKPWDREKDLAGGRQSVILDSENMTQGLTSRFSRGSYQRNFL
;
A
#
# COMPACT_ATOMS: atom_id res chain seq x y z
N MET A 1 -23.41 -45.75 21.74
CA MET A 1 -22.96 -47.06 22.25
C MET A 1 -21.43 -47.16 22.35
N ARG A 2 -20.67 -46.86 21.29
CA ARG A 2 -19.18 -46.90 21.31
C ARG A 2 -18.54 -45.85 22.22
N GLU A 3 -19.07 -44.63 22.22
CA GLU A 3 -18.59 -43.56 23.11
C GLU A 3 -18.76 -43.95 24.58
N ALA A 4 -19.87 -44.60 24.93
CA ALA A 4 -20.08 -45.12 26.29
C ALA A 4 -19.04 -46.18 26.67
N ALA A 5 -18.63 -47.05 25.75
CA ALA A 5 -17.55 -48.03 25.97
C ALA A 5 -16.19 -47.34 26.19
N GLN A 6 -15.89 -46.27 25.45
CA GLN A 6 -14.69 -45.45 25.67
C GLN A 6 -14.68 -44.76 27.04
N TRP A 7 -15.82 -44.20 27.44
CA TRP A 7 -15.99 -43.59 28.76
C TRP A 7 -15.81 -44.61 29.89
N ARG A 8 -16.32 -45.83 29.75
CA ARG A 8 -16.12 -46.90 30.74
C ARG A 8 -14.67 -47.36 30.84
N LYS A 9 -13.98 -47.50 29.70
CA LYS A 9 -12.54 -47.82 29.65
C LYS A 9 -11.67 -46.75 30.33
N LEU A 10 -11.99 -45.47 30.15
CA LEU A 10 -11.30 -44.36 30.82
C LEU A 10 -11.52 -44.35 32.34
N GLN A 11 -12.64 -44.92 32.81
CA GLN A 11 -12.94 -45.09 34.23
C GLN A 11 -12.43 -46.43 34.79
N GLY A 12 -11.72 -47.25 34.00
CA GLY A 12 -11.16 -48.53 34.41
C GLY A 12 -12.19 -49.66 34.56
N ILE A 13 -13.40 -49.47 34.06
CA ILE A 13 -14.49 -50.46 34.12
C ILE A 13 -14.59 -51.10 32.74
N SER A 14 -14.22 -52.38 32.61
CA SER A 14 -14.38 -53.15 31.38
C SER A 14 -15.59 -54.07 31.50
N VAL A 15 -16.57 -53.90 30.61
CA VAL A 15 -17.72 -54.81 30.47
C VAL A 15 -17.47 -55.74 29.28
N GLU A 16 -17.88 -57.00 29.41
CA GLU A 16 -17.75 -58.01 28.37
C GLU A 16 -18.51 -57.57 27.10
N GLY A 17 -17.79 -57.45 25.97
CA GLY A 17 -18.30 -56.91 24.69
C GLY A 17 -17.82 -55.48 24.34
N ASP A 18 -17.27 -54.72 25.29
CA ASP A 18 -16.68 -53.40 24.99
C ASP A 18 -15.37 -53.51 24.17
N GLU A 19 -14.65 -54.63 24.27
CA GLU A 19 -13.45 -54.95 23.49
C GLU A 19 -13.75 -55.07 21.99
N GLU A 20 -14.88 -55.69 21.60
CA GLU A 20 -15.27 -55.83 20.18
C GLU A 20 -15.66 -54.48 19.56
N LEU A 21 -16.29 -53.60 20.36
CA LEU A 21 -16.66 -52.25 19.94
C LEU A 21 -15.45 -51.33 19.75
N LEU A 22 -14.34 -51.59 20.45
CA LEU A 22 -13.08 -50.86 20.37
C LEU A 22 -12.10 -51.46 19.35
N ALA A 23 -12.14 -52.78 19.11
CA ALA A 23 -11.30 -53.49 18.15
C ALA A 23 -11.61 -53.10 16.68
N ALA A 24 -12.82 -52.61 16.40
CA ALA A 24 -13.22 -52.10 15.09
C ALA A 24 -12.32 -50.94 14.58
N ASP A 25 -11.51 -50.32 15.44
CA ASP A 25 -10.64 -49.19 15.11
C ASP A 25 -9.15 -49.60 14.92
N ILE A 26 -8.77 -50.86 15.16
CA ILE A 26 -7.35 -51.30 15.07
C ILE A 26 -6.95 -51.65 13.62
N GLY A 27 -7.93 -51.86 12.72
CA GLY A 27 -7.69 -52.11 11.29
C GLY A 27 -7.41 -50.87 10.43
N GLY A 28 -7.46 -49.66 11.00
CA GLY A 28 -7.30 -48.40 10.27
C GLY A 28 -6.12 -47.58 10.81
N GLY A 29 -4.90 -47.97 10.45
CA GLY A 29 -3.66 -47.34 10.92
C GLY A 29 -3.68 -45.82 10.93
N LYS A 30 -3.24 -45.24 12.05
CA LYS A 30 -2.96 -43.82 12.26
C LYS A 30 -1.80 -43.36 11.36
N ALA A 31 -2.01 -43.28 10.04
CA ALA A 31 -1.22 -42.41 9.21
C ALA A 31 -1.63 -40.98 9.57
N ALA A 32 -0.70 -40.20 10.14
CA ALA A 32 -0.91 -38.78 10.39
C ALA A 32 -1.51 -38.16 9.12
N ARG A 33 -2.75 -37.64 9.22
CA ARG A 33 -3.49 -37.08 8.09
C ARG A 33 -2.61 -36.01 7.45
N LYS A 34 -1.96 -36.34 6.34
CA LYS A 34 -1.12 -35.39 5.60
C LYS A 34 -2.03 -34.26 5.17
N ARG A 35 -1.74 -33.07 5.66
CA ARG A 35 -2.55 -31.88 5.40
C ARG A 35 -2.52 -31.64 3.89
N GLU A 36 -3.69 -31.58 3.27
CA GLU A 36 -3.85 -31.34 1.84
C GLU A 36 -3.07 -30.10 1.39
N GLU A 37 -2.49 -30.12 0.19
CA GLU A 37 -1.51 -29.12 -0.24
C GLU A 37 -2.05 -27.68 -0.22
N TRP A 38 -3.36 -27.51 -0.43
CA TRP A 38 -4.05 -26.22 -0.34
C TRP A 38 -4.09 -25.63 1.08
N MET A 39 -3.87 -26.45 2.10
CA MET A 39 -3.78 -26.00 3.49
C MET A 39 -2.35 -25.59 3.89
N THR A 40 -1.33 -25.91 3.11
CA THR A 40 0.08 -25.59 3.42
C THR A 40 0.72 -24.60 2.45
N LYS A 41 0.21 -24.49 1.22
CA LYS A 41 0.70 -23.53 0.23
C LYS A 41 -0.20 -22.30 0.25
N LEU A 42 0.28 -21.21 0.84
CA LEU A 42 -0.40 -19.91 0.80
C LEU A 42 -0.48 -19.44 -0.67
N PRO A 43 -1.61 -18.84 -1.12
CA PRO A 43 -1.70 -18.29 -2.47
C PRO A 43 -0.51 -17.36 -2.77
N PRO A 44 0.08 -17.40 -3.98
CA PRO A 44 1.30 -16.66 -4.32
C PRO A 44 1.19 -15.13 -4.16
N GLU A 45 -0.02 -14.60 -4.06
CA GLU A 45 -0.34 -13.22 -3.67
C GLU A 45 0.12 -12.86 -2.25
N ARG A 46 0.24 -13.85 -1.36
CA ARG A 46 0.63 -13.68 0.05
C ARG A 46 2.02 -14.25 0.24
N LYS A 47 3.04 -13.49 -0.16
CA LYS A 47 4.43 -13.78 0.21
C LYS A 47 4.60 -13.60 1.72
N HIS A 48 5.29 -14.53 2.38
CA HIS A 48 5.72 -14.33 3.77
C HIS A 48 6.62 -13.07 3.82
N GLY A 49 6.23 -12.08 4.64
CA GLY A 49 7.00 -10.83 4.84
C GLY A 49 6.35 -9.54 4.36
N MET A 50 5.24 -9.59 3.62
CA MET A 50 4.46 -8.38 3.37
C MET A 50 3.49 -8.14 4.53
N SER A 51 4.01 -7.49 5.57
CA SER A 51 3.15 -6.80 6.53
C SER A 51 2.19 -5.91 5.73
N ALA A 52 0.89 -6.11 5.92
CA ALA A 52 -0.13 -5.15 5.51
C ALA A 52 -0.02 -3.91 6.41
N MET A 53 1.15 -3.27 6.41
CA MET A 53 1.36 -1.97 6.97
C MET A 53 0.58 -1.04 6.06
N GLN A 54 -0.52 -0.52 6.59
CA GLN A 54 -1.46 0.38 5.91
C GLN A 54 -0.66 1.40 5.09
N SER A 55 -0.65 1.24 3.78
CA SER A 55 0.01 2.18 2.89
C SER A 55 -0.62 3.55 3.11
N THR A 56 0.10 4.49 3.70
CA THR A 56 -0.36 5.88 3.91
C THR A 56 -0.43 6.68 2.60
N ARG A 57 -0.23 6.03 1.45
CA ARG A 57 -0.28 6.63 0.12
C ARG A 57 -1.21 5.81 -0.79
N PHE A 58 -2.04 6.52 -1.55
CA PHE A 58 -2.87 5.94 -2.61
C PHE A 58 -1.98 5.32 -3.71
N SER A 59 -2.38 4.16 -4.23
CA SER A 59 -1.66 3.50 -5.32
C SER A 59 -1.67 4.40 -6.56
N ARG A 60 -0.48 4.74 -7.07
CA ARG A 60 -0.34 5.59 -8.26
C ARG A 60 -0.62 4.85 -9.56
N SER A 61 -0.67 3.52 -9.51
CA SER A 61 -1.10 2.67 -10.62
C SER A 61 -2.60 2.44 -10.52
N THR A 62 -3.29 2.40 -11.67
CA THR A 62 -4.65 1.88 -11.72
C THR A 62 -4.63 0.45 -11.17
N ARG A 63 -5.60 0.15 -10.30
CA ARG A 63 -5.76 -1.19 -9.75
C ARG A 63 -6.02 -2.09 -10.95
N GLN A 64 -5.05 -2.93 -11.32
CA GLN A 64 -5.28 -3.98 -12.32
C GLN A 64 -6.52 -4.74 -11.83
N GLY A 65 -7.53 -4.82 -12.69
CA GLY A 65 -8.80 -5.45 -12.32
C GLY A 65 -8.54 -6.83 -11.75
N ARG A 66 -9.45 -7.32 -10.90
CA ARG A 66 -9.50 -8.75 -10.52
C ARG A 66 -9.34 -9.51 -11.85
N GLY A 67 -8.22 -10.19 -12.06
CA GLY A 67 -7.92 -10.86 -13.32
C GLY A 67 -9.01 -11.87 -13.70
N ASP A 68 -8.84 -12.57 -14.82
CA ASP A 68 -9.86 -13.50 -15.29
C ASP A 68 -10.26 -14.52 -14.21
N THR A 69 -11.51 -14.41 -13.75
CA THR A 69 -12.09 -15.27 -12.71
C THR A 69 -12.76 -16.51 -13.31
N SER A 70 -12.81 -16.61 -14.66
CA SER A 70 -13.40 -17.72 -15.42
C SER A 70 -12.75 -19.08 -15.17
N GLY A 71 -11.54 -19.09 -14.58
CA GLY A 71 -10.85 -20.31 -14.18
C GLY A 71 -11.66 -21.17 -13.21
N TRP A 72 -12.48 -20.54 -12.36
CA TRP A 72 -13.32 -21.19 -11.34
C TRP A 72 -14.83 -21.00 -11.57
N THR A 73 -15.27 -19.95 -12.28
CA THR A 73 -16.70 -19.66 -12.43
C THR A 73 -17.36 -20.35 -13.63
N ASP A 74 -16.62 -20.63 -14.71
CA ASP A 74 -17.21 -21.11 -15.97
C ASP A 74 -17.10 -22.64 -16.09
N ALA A 75 -18.16 -23.28 -16.58
CA ALA A 75 -18.12 -24.68 -16.97
C ALA A 75 -17.21 -24.89 -18.20
N PRO A 76 -16.61 -26.08 -18.41
CA PRO A 76 -15.73 -26.33 -19.56
C PRO A 76 -16.38 -26.04 -20.93
N SER A 77 -17.69 -26.29 -21.06
CA SER A 77 -18.46 -25.98 -22.27
C SER A 77 -18.68 -24.47 -22.47
N GLU A 78 -18.89 -23.71 -21.40
CA GLU A 78 -19.06 -22.26 -21.43
C GLU A 78 -17.74 -21.56 -21.78
N ARG A 79 -16.61 -22.05 -21.24
CA ARG A 79 -15.27 -21.56 -21.59
C ARG A 79 -15.00 -21.65 -23.09
N ALA A 80 -15.38 -22.75 -23.74
CA ALA A 80 -15.20 -22.93 -25.18
C ALA A 80 -16.08 -21.96 -26.00
N ARG A 81 -17.31 -21.68 -25.54
CA ARG A 81 -18.20 -20.70 -26.20
C ARG A 81 -17.67 -19.28 -26.05
N LYS A 82 -17.23 -18.92 -24.85
CA LYS A 82 -16.65 -17.61 -24.54
C LYS A 82 -15.38 -17.36 -25.32
N ALA A 83 -14.46 -18.33 -25.37
CA ALA A 83 -13.24 -18.23 -26.18
C ALA A 83 -13.54 -17.97 -27.68
N LYS A 84 -14.59 -18.57 -28.24
CA LYS A 84 -15.03 -18.29 -29.61
C LYS A 84 -15.53 -16.86 -29.78
N MET A 85 -16.32 -16.36 -28.82
CA MET A 85 -16.81 -14.98 -28.86
C MET A 85 -15.66 -13.99 -28.70
N ASP A 86 -14.76 -14.23 -27.76
CA ASP A 86 -13.59 -13.40 -27.50
C ASP A 86 -12.67 -13.34 -28.72
N TYR A 87 -12.48 -14.47 -29.42
CA TYR A 87 -11.73 -14.51 -30.67
C TYR A 87 -12.35 -13.62 -31.75
N LEU A 88 -13.67 -13.71 -31.96
CA LEU A 88 -14.38 -12.88 -32.94
C LEU A 88 -14.33 -11.39 -32.58
N GLN A 89 -14.46 -11.06 -31.29
CA GLN A 89 -14.33 -9.69 -30.80
C GLN A 89 -12.91 -9.16 -31.01
N ALA A 90 -11.89 -9.94 -30.65
CA ALA A 90 -10.49 -9.57 -30.84
C ALA A 90 -10.16 -9.34 -32.32
N TYR A 91 -10.69 -10.17 -33.22
CA TYR A 91 -10.55 -10.00 -34.66
C TYR A 91 -11.17 -8.68 -35.14
N ASN A 92 -12.40 -8.38 -34.72
CA ASN A 92 -13.07 -7.13 -35.09
C ASN A 92 -12.35 -5.89 -34.54
N VAL A 93 -11.85 -5.96 -33.30
CA VAL A 93 -11.04 -4.90 -32.71
C VAL A 93 -9.75 -4.71 -33.50
N ALA A 94 -9.03 -5.79 -33.82
CA ALA A 94 -7.81 -5.72 -34.62
C ALA A 94 -8.06 -5.14 -36.01
N ALA A 95 -9.15 -5.54 -36.67
CA ALA A 95 -9.55 -5.00 -37.97
C ALA A 95 -9.85 -3.49 -37.89
N SER A 96 -10.59 -3.05 -36.86
CA SER A 96 -10.87 -1.62 -36.65
C SER A 96 -9.63 -0.79 -36.30
N LEU A 97 -8.64 -1.39 -35.64
CA LEU A 97 -7.37 -0.73 -35.36
C LEU A 97 -6.53 -0.59 -36.62
N ALA A 98 -6.51 -1.64 -37.47
CA ALA A 98 -5.82 -1.60 -38.75
C ALA A 98 -6.43 -0.56 -39.71
N SER A 99 -7.76 -0.43 -39.75
CA SER A 99 -8.42 0.59 -40.58
C SER A 99 -8.16 2.03 -40.09
N ASN A 100 -7.98 2.21 -38.78
CA ASN A 100 -7.74 3.53 -38.17
C ASN A 100 -6.25 3.92 -38.10
N GLU A 101 -5.34 3.11 -38.66
CA GLU A 101 -3.90 3.34 -38.58
C GLU A 101 -3.50 4.71 -39.17
N GLU A 102 -4.10 5.11 -40.30
CA GLU A 102 -3.85 6.42 -40.92
C GLU A 102 -4.33 7.59 -40.05
N GLU A 103 -5.50 7.46 -39.41
CA GLU A 103 -5.98 8.46 -38.46
C GLU A 103 -5.07 8.57 -37.23
N ARG A 104 -4.56 7.44 -36.73
CA ARG A 104 -3.60 7.44 -35.64
C ARG A 104 -2.31 8.14 -36.02
N ARG A 105 -1.80 7.91 -37.25
CA ARG A 105 -0.62 8.60 -37.78
C ARG A 105 -0.87 10.10 -37.88
N LYS A 106 -2.01 10.54 -38.40
CA LYS A 106 -2.39 11.96 -38.44
C LYS A 106 -2.44 12.57 -37.03
N ARG A 107 -3.09 11.91 -36.07
CA ARG A 107 -3.14 12.36 -34.67
C ARG A 107 -1.76 12.44 -34.02
N SER A 108 -0.85 11.51 -34.35
CA SER A 108 0.53 11.57 -33.84
C SER A 108 1.33 12.71 -34.46
N LEU A 109 1.16 12.99 -35.75
CA LEU A 109 1.79 14.13 -36.41
C LEU A 109 1.26 15.45 -35.84
N ASP A 110 -0.05 15.58 -35.64
CA ASP A 110 -0.67 16.74 -35.01
C ASP A 110 -0.16 16.94 -33.57
N ALA A 111 -0.03 15.85 -32.80
CA ALA A 111 0.52 15.90 -31.45
C ALA A 111 1.99 16.36 -31.45
N GLU A 112 2.80 15.88 -32.40
CA GLU A 112 4.21 16.28 -32.54
C GLU A 112 4.34 17.76 -32.94
N LEU A 113 3.47 18.24 -33.84
CA LEU A 113 3.38 19.65 -34.21
C LEU A 113 3.05 20.52 -33.00
N LEU A 114 2.03 20.15 -32.22
CA LEU A 114 1.66 20.89 -31.01
C LEU A 114 2.76 20.86 -29.95
N ASP A 115 3.46 19.73 -29.80
CA ASP A 115 4.59 19.60 -28.90
C ASP A 115 5.76 20.49 -29.31
N SER A 116 6.09 20.56 -30.61
CA SER A 116 7.14 21.44 -31.14
C SER A 116 6.81 22.91 -30.88
N TYR A 117 5.58 23.32 -31.18
CA TYR A 117 5.08 24.67 -30.92
C TYR A 117 5.12 25.02 -29.43
N ASN A 118 4.68 24.09 -28.56
CA ASN A 118 4.72 24.29 -27.12
C ASN A 118 6.16 24.40 -26.61
N LYS A 119 7.11 23.61 -27.12
CA LYS A 119 8.52 23.70 -26.71
C LYS A 119 9.15 25.05 -27.08
N GLU A 120 8.78 25.63 -28.21
CA GLU A 120 9.34 26.91 -28.70
C GLU A 120 8.66 28.14 -28.10
N LYS A 121 7.33 28.15 -28.04
CA LYS A 121 6.55 29.34 -27.68
C LYS A 121 6.04 29.34 -26.24
N ARG A 122 5.97 28.18 -25.58
CA ARG A 122 5.46 28.10 -24.21
C ARG A 122 6.58 28.36 -23.21
N SER A 123 6.31 29.24 -22.26
CA SER A 123 7.18 29.38 -21.10
C SER A 123 7.18 28.10 -20.25
N LYS A 124 8.31 27.81 -19.60
CA LYS A 124 8.44 26.62 -18.74
C LYS A 124 7.31 26.58 -17.70
N SER A 125 6.57 25.47 -17.67
CA SER A 125 5.49 25.27 -16.69
C SER A 125 6.04 25.20 -15.26
N LEU A 126 5.23 25.55 -14.26
CA LEU A 126 5.61 25.44 -12.85
C LEU A 126 6.09 24.02 -12.49
N LEU A 127 5.39 23.00 -13.00
CA LEU A 127 5.77 21.60 -12.81
C LEU A 127 7.15 21.29 -13.42
N GLN A 128 7.41 21.80 -14.63
CA GLN A 128 8.70 21.63 -15.28
C GLN A 128 9.81 22.33 -14.51
N LYS A 129 9.58 23.56 -14.02
CA LYS A 129 10.53 24.29 -13.15
C LYS A 129 10.84 23.48 -11.89
N HIS A 130 9.82 22.95 -11.23
CA HIS A 130 10.00 22.11 -10.04
C HIS A 130 10.75 20.81 -10.34
N GLN A 131 10.45 20.15 -11.47
CA GLN A 131 11.19 18.96 -11.90
C GLN A 131 12.65 19.27 -12.23
N GLU A 132 12.92 20.38 -12.93
CA GLU A 132 14.28 20.87 -13.22
C GLU A 132 15.03 21.17 -11.92
N GLU A 133 14.38 21.81 -10.94
CA GLU A 133 14.94 22.08 -9.62
C GLU A 133 15.22 20.80 -8.82
N ILE A 134 14.32 19.81 -8.85
CA ILE A 134 14.55 18.49 -8.25
C ILE A 134 15.74 17.79 -8.93
N ARG A 135 15.84 17.83 -10.26
CA ARG A 135 16.96 17.23 -10.99
C ARG A 135 18.28 17.94 -10.68
N ALA A 136 18.28 19.28 -10.67
CA ALA A 136 19.44 20.09 -10.34
C ALA A 136 19.91 19.87 -8.90
N SER A 137 18.99 19.84 -7.93
CA SER A 137 19.32 19.54 -6.53
C SER A 137 19.84 18.11 -6.35
N ARG A 138 19.31 17.13 -7.10
CA ARG A 138 19.86 15.76 -7.12
C ARG A 138 21.28 15.70 -7.68
N LEU A 139 21.56 16.43 -8.77
CA LEU A 139 22.91 16.49 -9.36
C LEU A 139 23.91 17.17 -8.40
N LYS A 140 23.54 18.30 -7.79
CA LYS A 140 24.36 18.98 -6.77
C LYS A 140 24.62 18.11 -5.53
N ARG A 141 23.64 17.30 -5.12
CA ARG A 141 23.81 16.33 -4.02
C ARG A 141 24.70 15.16 -4.42
N LYS A 142 24.71 14.76 -5.70
CA LYS A 142 25.56 13.69 -6.22
C LYS A 142 27.04 14.13 -6.30
N SER A 143 27.31 15.38 -6.69
CA SER A 143 28.67 15.93 -6.73
C SER A 143 29.25 16.20 -5.34
N LYS A 144 28.43 16.49 -4.32
CA LYS A 144 28.86 16.59 -2.91
C LYS A 144 28.95 15.26 -2.15
N GLN A 145 28.48 14.16 -2.73
CA GLN A 145 28.39 12.87 -2.01
C GLN A 145 29.71 12.09 -1.97
N HIS A 146 30.80 12.57 -2.56
CA HIS A 146 32.12 11.94 -2.41
C HIS A 146 32.97 12.52 -1.27
N VAL A 147 32.59 13.61 -0.60
CA VAL A 147 33.48 14.24 0.42
C VAL A 147 32.79 14.65 1.74
N GLU A 148 31.48 14.95 1.80
CA GLU A 148 30.92 15.66 2.97
C GLU A 148 29.57 15.09 3.46
N LYS A 149 29.48 13.81 3.85
CA LYS A 149 28.24 13.32 4.52
C LYS A 149 28.42 12.65 5.86
N GLU A 150 29.61 12.16 6.20
CA GLU A 150 29.84 11.61 7.55
C GLU A 150 30.43 12.65 8.51
N GLU A 151 31.15 13.67 8.03
CA GLU A 151 31.87 14.61 8.91
C GLU A 151 31.13 15.93 9.20
N ASP A 152 30.30 16.43 8.26
CA ASP A 152 29.69 17.76 8.39
C ASP A 152 28.44 17.84 9.29
N TRP A 153 27.84 16.70 9.66
CA TRP A 153 26.66 16.68 10.54
C TRP A 153 27.03 16.65 12.02
N VAL A 154 28.23 16.18 12.38
CA VAL A 154 28.67 16.11 13.77
C VAL A 154 29.24 17.47 14.18
N GLY A 155 28.40 18.34 14.73
CA GLY A 155 28.81 19.62 15.32
C GLY A 155 28.23 20.88 14.67
N LYS A 156 27.52 20.78 13.54
CA LYS A 156 26.82 21.89 12.87
C LYS A 156 25.32 21.94 13.21
N HIS A 157 24.91 21.45 14.38
CA HIS A 157 23.52 21.56 14.81
C HIS A 157 23.28 22.98 15.33
N PRO A 158 22.20 23.69 14.90
CA PRO A 158 21.87 25.02 15.44
C PRO A 158 21.36 24.97 16.89
N TRP A 159 21.40 23.78 17.51
CA TRP A 159 20.96 23.50 18.87
C TRP A 159 22.17 22.96 19.63
N LYS A 160 22.40 23.46 20.84
CA LYS A 160 23.44 22.95 21.74
C LYS A 160 23.22 21.45 21.97
N PRO A 161 24.26 20.59 21.85
CA PRO A 161 24.16 19.17 22.17
C PRO A 161 23.67 18.95 23.60
N TRP A 162 22.75 18.00 23.77
CA TRP A 162 22.15 17.69 25.06
C TRP A 162 23.20 17.11 26.01
N ASP A 163 23.52 17.86 27.06
CA ASP A 163 24.50 17.49 28.08
C ASP A 163 23.74 17.00 29.31
N ARG A 164 23.81 15.70 29.60
CA ARG A 164 23.05 15.05 30.68
C ARG A 164 23.30 15.70 32.04
N GLU A 165 24.49 16.21 32.31
CA GLU A 165 24.82 16.82 33.60
C GLU A 165 24.28 18.24 33.74
N LYS A 166 24.13 18.97 32.62
CA LYS A 166 23.69 20.37 32.63
C LYS A 166 22.20 20.53 32.33
N ASP A 167 21.69 19.70 31.43
CA ASP A 167 20.37 19.85 30.85
C ASP A 167 19.34 18.94 31.57
N LEU A 168 19.77 17.94 32.38
CA LEU A 168 18.87 17.14 33.22
C LEU A 168 18.47 17.86 34.51
N ALA A 169 19.27 18.82 34.97
CA ALA A 169 19.04 19.59 36.19
C ALA A 169 18.05 20.78 36.00
N GLY A 170 17.45 20.93 34.82
CA GLY A 170 16.46 21.96 34.54
C GLY A 170 15.12 21.68 35.23
N GLY A 171 15.02 21.99 36.52
CA GLY A 171 13.75 21.99 37.26
C GLY A 171 12.69 22.88 36.59
N ARG A 172 11.42 22.78 37.04
CA ARG A 172 10.28 23.55 36.49
C ARG A 172 10.61 25.06 36.54
N GLN A 173 10.88 25.66 35.39
CA GLN A 173 11.02 27.11 35.30
C GLN A 173 9.64 27.74 35.55
N SER A 174 9.49 28.44 36.67
CA SER A 174 8.32 29.29 36.94
C SER A 174 8.45 30.55 36.11
N VAL A 175 8.05 30.48 34.84
CA VAL A 175 8.00 31.65 33.97
C VAL A 175 6.75 32.45 34.31
N ILE A 176 6.94 33.68 34.78
CA ILE A 176 5.86 34.66 34.92
C ILE A 176 5.58 35.17 33.50
N LEU A 177 4.51 34.65 32.90
CA LEU A 177 4.11 35.08 31.56
C LEU A 177 3.43 36.44 31.67
N ASP A 178 3.96 37.40 30.93
CA ASP A 178 3.47 38.77 30.90
C ASP A 178 2.27 38.86 29.94
N SER A 179 1.06 39.04 30.50
CA SER A 179 -0.19 38.92 29.74
C SER A 179 -0.33 40.01 28.67
N GLU A 180 0.24 41.19 28.88
CA GLU A 180 0.19 42.29 27.91
C GLU A 180 0.97 41.96 26.64
N ASN A 181 2.18 41.39 26.78
CA ASN A 181 2.99 40.94 25.63
C ASN A 181 2.29 39.84 24.82
N MET A 182 1.55 38.94 25.48
CA MET A 182 0.80 37.88 24.78
C MET A 182 -0.34 38.42 23.92
N THR A 183 -0.90 39.59 24.25
CA THR A 183 -2.05 40.17 23.54
C THR A 183 -1.66 41.14 22.42
N GLN A 184 -0.47 41.76 22.49
CA GLN A 184 0.00 42.75 21.50
C GLN A 184 0.02 42.24 20.04
N GLY A 185 0.28 40.94 19.83
CA GLY A 185 0.27 40.33 18.49
C GLY A 185 -1.12 39.84 18.01
N LEU A 186 -2.04 39.60 18.95
CA LEU A 186 -3.36 39.03 18.66
C LEU A 186 -4.36 40.12 18.24
N THR A 187 -4.27 41.31 18.82
CA THR A 187 -5.23 42.40 18.51
C THR A 187 -4.99 43.02 17.14
N SER A 188 -3.76 43.06 16.64
CA SER A 188 -3.41 43.74 15.38
C SER A 188 -4.18 43.21 14.15
N ARG A 189 -4.44 41.90 14.09
CA ARG A 189 -5.11 41.26 12.94
C ARG A 189 -6.59 40.94 13.16
N PHE A 190 -7.04 40.84 14.42
CA PHE A 190 -8.42 40.49 14.75
C PHE A 190 -9.24 41.67 15.30
N SER A 191 -8.62 42.81 15.62
CA SER A 191 -9.33 44.02 16.12
C SER A 191 -9.97 44.88 15.03
N ARG A 192 -9.65 44.66 13.75
CA ARG A 192 -10.24 45.42 12.64
C ARG A 192 -11.49 44.72 12.12
N GLY A 193 -12.53 44.71 12.95
CA GLY A 193 -13.84 44.18 12.57
C GLY A 193 -14.86 44.45 13.67
N SER A 194 -15.61 45.54 13.55
CA SER A 194 -16.71 45.92 14.44
C SER A 194 -17.94 45.03 14.23
N TYR A 195 -17.81 43.72 14.36
CA TYR A 195 -18.96 42.82 14.24
C TYR A 195 -19.34 42.28 15.62
N GLN A 196 -20.19 43.03 16.32
CA GLN A 196 -20.93 42.54 17.47
C GLN A 196 -21.97 41.54 16.95
N ARG A 197 -21.72 40.23 17.13
CA ARG A 197 -22.76 39.21 16.96
C ARG A 197 -23.57 39.14 18.25
N ASN A 198 -24.72 39.80 18.26
CA ASN A 198 -25.74 39.57 19.27
C ASN A 198 -26.40 38.22 18.94
N PHE A 199 -26.22 37.24 19.81
CA PHE A 199 -27.01 36.02 19.77
C PHE A 199 -28.30 36.30 20.55
N LEU A 200 -29.46 36.15 19.89
CA LEU A 200 -30.76 36.01 20.55
C LEU A 200 -30.81 34.69 21.32
#